data_AF-A0A0D0DEN7-F1
#
_entry.id   AF-A0A0D0DEN7-F1
#
_cell.length_a   1.000
_cell.length_b   1.000
_cell.length_c   1.000
_cell.angle_alpha   90.00
_cell.angle_beta   90.00
_cell.angle_gamma   90.00
#
_symmetry.space_group_name_H-M   'P 1'
#
loop_
_entity.id
_entity.type
_entity.pdbx_description
1 polymer ?
#
loop_
_entity_poly.entity_id
_entity_poly.type
_entity_poly.pdbx_seq_one_letter_code
_entity_poly.pdbx_strand_id
1 'polypeptide(L)'
;MAKGSLTDGEIIQVDPETRQRADRDRTSSVVVYACRISEPCGLWVEGDLKEIRTHLRKYHGVLGHSRDTIICCWFGCREHRKLSSMPRHVMTHLQVKFSCSNCGQLFPREDCARAHCRAVETCAEALIFNVPGPQARIVGLECTAT
;
A
#
# COMPACT_ATOMS: atom_id res chain seq x y z
N MET A 1 9.00 31.63 22.13
CA MET A 1 10.46 31.40 22.15
C MET A 1 10.72 29.98 22.61
N ALA A 2 11.40 29.19 21.78
CA ALA A 2 11.99 27.86 22.04
C ALA A 2 11.01 26.70 22.34
N LYS A 3 11.14 25.50 21.77
CA LYS A 3 12.14 24.91 20.86
C LYS A 3 11.49 23.68 20.22
N GLY A 4 11.72 23.46 18.94
CA GLY A 4 11.40 22.20 18.29
C GLY A 4 12.16 21.04 18.94
N SER A 5 11.52 19.89 18.99
CA SER A 5 12.18 18.60 19.22
C SER A 5 11.89 17.71 18.02
N LEU A 6 12.85 17.70 17.11
CA LEU A 6 13.13 16.56 16.25
C LEU A 6 13.58 15.42 17.18
N THR A 7 12.82 14.34 17.24
CA THR A 7 13.28 13.02 17.71
C THR A 7 12.99 12.08 16.54
N ASP A 8 14.00 11.77 15.75
CA ASP A 8 14.90 10.61 15.92
C ASP A 8 14.43 9.50 14.98
N GLY A 9 15.35 8.89 14.23
CA GLY A 9 15.04 8.05 13.07
C GLY A 9 14.24 6.81 13.43
N GLU A 10 12.90 6.90 13.42
CA GLU A 10 12.00 5.78 13.67
C GLU A 10 12.27 4.69 12.62
N ILE A 11 12.88 3.58 13.06
CA ILE A 11 13.25 2.49 12.16
C ILE A 11 11.98 1.76 11.72
N ILE A 12 11.54 2.02 10.48
CA ILE A 12 10.38 1.36 9.88
C ILE A 12 10.71 -0.11 9.61
N GLN A 13 10.11 -1.01 10.38
CA GLN A 13 10.24 -2.47 10.20
C GLN A 13 9.30 -2.94 9.07
N VAL A 14 9.87 -3.17 7.89
CA VAL A 14 9.20 -3.74 6.71
C VAL A 14 9.60 -5.22 6.51
N ASP A 15 8.92 -5.95 5.63
CA ASP A 15 9.37 -7.28 5.18
C ASP A 15 10.82 -7.17 4.61
N PRO A 16 11.72 -8.13 4.90
CA PRO A 16 13.10 -8.11 4.38
C PRO A 16 13.20 -7.95 2.86
N GLU A 17 12.25 -8.47 2.09
CA GLU A 17 12.21 -8.31 0.63
C GLU A 17 11.89 -6.85 0.23
N THR A 18 10.98 -6.18 0.94
CA THR A 18 10.68 -4.75 0.76
C THR A 18 11.92 -3.91 1.06
N ARG A 19 12.61 -4.21 2.17
CA ARG A 19 13.85 -3.53 2.55
C ARG A 19 14.93 -3.70 1.49
N GLN A 20 15.14 -4.94 1.03
CA GLN A 20 16.14 -5.22 0.01
C GLN A 20 15.85 -4.49 -1.31
N ARG A 21 14.57 -4.31 -1.68
CA ARG A 21 14.21 -3.52 -2.88
C ARG A 21 14.52 -2.05 -2.72
N ALA A 22 14.19 -1.46 -1.57
CA ALA A 22 14.52 -0.07 -1.25
C ALA A 22 16.05 0.15 -1.23
N ASP A 23 16.83 -0.81 -0.71
CA ASP A 23 18.28 -0.67 -0.56
C ASP A 23 19.06 -0.89 -1.88
N ARG A 24 18.47 -1.58 -2.87
CA ARG A 24 19.16 -1.92 -4.15
C ARG A 24 19.37 -0.71 -5.06
N ASP A 25 18.53 0.30 -4.93
CA ASP A 25 18.60 1.52 -5.74
C ASP A 25 18.41 2.71 -4.80
N ARG A 26 19.48 3.48 -4.58
CA ARG A 26 19.47 4.66 -3.69
C ARG A 26 18.55 5.78 -4.16
N THR A 27 18.00 5.68 -5.36
CA THR A 27 16.97 6.58 -5.88
C THR A 27 15.56 6.00 -5.76
N SER A 28 15.43 4.72 -5.41
CA SER A 28 14.17 4.04 -5.23
C SER A 28 13.65 4.22 -3.82
N SER A 29 12.37 4.53 -3.72
CA SER A 29 11.67 4.66 -2.45
C SER A 29 10.41 3.81 -2.48
N VAL A 30 10.10 3.16 -1.36
CA VAL A 30 8.91 2.32 -1.23
C VAL A 30 7.91 2.98 -0.28
N VAL A 31 6.64 2.95 -0.67
CA VAL A 31 5.54 3.50 0.11
C VAL A 31 4.91 2.39 0.94
N VAL A 32 4.95 2.55 2.26
CA VAL A 32 4.53 1.54 3.23
C VAL A 32 3.54 2.08 4.25
N TYR A 33 2.79 1.18 4.87
CA TYR A 33 1.73 1.47 5.82
C TYR A 33 1.83 0.53 7.02
N ALA A 34 1.55 1.03 8.23
CA ALA A 34 1.50 0.18 9.41
C ALA A 34 0.39 -0.87 9.26
N CYS A 35 0.73 -2.15 9.40
CA CYS A 35 -0.27 -3.21 9.45
C CYS A 35 -1.05 -3.11 10.75
N ARG A 36 -2.38 -3.09 10.65
CA ARG A 36 -3.31 -3.05 11.79
C ARG A 36 -4.18 -4.29 11.91
N ILE A 37 -3.69 -5.42 11.40
CA ILE A 37 -4.35 -6.71 11.56
C ILE A 37 -3.87 -7.31 12.88
N SER A 38 -4.81 -7.56 13.80
CA SER A 38 -4.56 -8.16 15.12
C SER A 38 -3.51 -7.39 15.93
N GLU A 39 -3.95 -6.50 16.82
CA GLU A 39 -3.05 -5.60 17.52
C GLU A 39 -2.19 -6.29 18.60
N PRO A 40 -0.85 -6.05 18.63
CA PRO A 40 -0.04 -5.38 17.60
C PRO A 40 0.69 -6.36 16.66
N CYS A 41 0.58 -6.13 15.34
CA CYS A 41 1.40 -6.78 14.32
C CYS A 41 2.85 -6.25 14.34
N GLY A 42 3.02 -4.93 14.44
CA GLY A 42 4.34 -4.26 14.51
C GLY A 42 5.09 -4.11 13.19
N LEU A 43 4.55 -4.61 12.07
CA LEU A 43 5.19 -4.56 10.75
C LEU A 43 4.51 -3.57 9.80
N TRP A 44 5.28 -3.09 8.84
CA TRP A 44 4.84 -2.20 7.77
C TRP A 44 4.73 -2.97 6.44
N VAL A 45 3.68 -2.69 5.67
CA VAL A 45 3.34 -3.38 4.42
C VAL A 45 3.23 -2.36 3.27
N GLU A 46 3.70 -2.73 2.08
CA GLU A 46 3.52 -1.92 0.88
C GLU A 46 2.06 -1.85 0.44
N GLY A 47 1.68 -0.73 -0.18
CA GLY A 47 0.35 -0.49 -0.74
C GLY A 47 0.05 -1.26 -2.03
N ASP A 48 0.56 -2.48 -2.19
CA ASP A 48 0.44 -3.32 -3.38
C ASP A 48 -0.24 -4.68 -3.07
N LEU A 49 -1.01 -5.18 -4.03
CA LEU A 49 -1.79 -6.42 -3.88
C LEU A 49 -0.92 -7.66 -3.62
N LYS A 50 0.24 -7.76 -4.28
CA LYS A 50 1.14 -8.91 -4.13
C LYS A 50 1.78 -8.87 -2.75
N GLU A 51 2.29 -7.71 -2.35
CA GLU A 51 2.98 -7.56 -1.07
C GLU A 51 2.02 -7.70 0.12
N ILE A 52 0.80 -7.15 0.03
CA ILE A 52 -0.27 -7.40 1.02
C ILE A 52 -0.57 -8.89 1.12
N ARG A 53 -0.75 -9.59 -0.01
CA ARG A 53 -1.04 -11.03 0.01
C ARG A 53 0.08 -11.83 0.69
N THR A 54 1.33 -11.51 0.35
CA THR A 54 2.51 -12.16 0.95
C THR A 54 2.56 -11.89 2.45
N HIS A 55 2.34 -10.64 2.87
CA HIS A 55 2.31 -10.24 4.27
C HIS A 55 1.23 -10.99 5.07
N LEU A 56 -0.02 -11.02 4.58
CA LEU A 56 -1.12 -11.76 5.22
C LEU A 56 -0.78 -13.25 5.42
N ARG A 57 -0.15 -13.86 4.42
CA ARG A 57 0.25 -15.27 4.49
C ARG A 57 1.36 -15.50 5.51
N LYS A 58 2.43 -14.72 5.45
CA LYS A 58 3.63 -14.91 6.27
C LYS A 58 3.39 -14.57 7.74
N TYR A 59 2.68 -13.48 8.02
CA TYR A 59 2.61 -12.90 9.36
C TYR A 59 1.26 -13.11 10.06
N HIS A 60 0.21 -13.43 9.31
CA HIS A 60 -1.13 -13.62 9.85
C HIS A 60 -1.73 -15.00 9.56
N GLY A 61 -0.95 -15.93 9.00
CA GLY A 61 -1.40 -17.32 8.76
C GLY A 61 -2.59 -17.44 7.82
N VAL A 62 -2.83 -16.42 6.99
CA VAL A 62 -3.96 -16.38 6.06
C VAL A 62 -3.66 -17.33 4.87
N LEU A 63 -4.13 -18.57 5.02
CA LEU A 63 -3.93 -19.68 4.08
C LEU A 63 -5.28 -20.18 3.55
N GLY A 64 -5.27 -20.84 2.38
CA GLY A 64 -6.46 -21.45 1.79
C GLY A 64 -6.55 -21.27 0.27
N HIS A 65 -7.69 -21.67 -0.28
CA HIS A 65 -8.04 -21.54 -1.68
C HIS A 65 -8.64 -20.17 -1.99
N SER A 66 -8.56 -19.76 -3.25
CA SER A 66 -9.01 -18.44 -3.72
C SER A 66 -10.48 -18.12 -3.44
N ARG A 67 -11.33 -19.15 -3.30
CA ARG A 67 -12.78 -19.04 -3.04
C ARG A 67 -13.13 -19.07 -1.55
N ASP A 68 -12.18 -19.44 -0.69
CA ASP A 68 -12.41 -19.51 0.75
C ASP A 68 -12.77 -18.13 1.27
N THR A 69 -13.74 -18.08 2.19
CA THR A 69 -14.19 -16.83 2.79
C THR A 69 -13.51 -16.66 4.13
N ILE A 70 -12.87 -15.51 4.32
CA ILE A 70 -12.16 -15.14 5.54
C ILE A 70 -12.69 -13.81 6.06
N ILE A 71 -12.54 -13.60 7.37
CA ILE A 71 -12.94 -12.37 8.05
C ILE A 71 -11.73 -11.42 8.04
N CYS A 72 -11.93 -10.17 7.63
CA CYS A 72 -10.91 -9.15 7.80
C CYS A 72 -10.81 -8.78 9.29
N CYS A 73 -9.60 -8.67 9.82
CA CYS A 73 -9.34 -8.25 11.20
C CYS A 73 -8.59 -6.90 11.28
N TRP A 74 -8.70 -6.07 10.23
CA TRP A 74 -8.03 -4.78 10.18
C TRP A 74 -8.72 -3.77 11.10
N PHE A 75 -8.10 -3.42 12.22
CA PHE A 75 -8.55 -2.40 13.18
C PHE A 75 -10.07 -2.32 13.40
N GLY A 76 -10.68 -3.46 13.79
CA GLY A 76 -12.12 -3.54 14.08
C GLY A 76 -13.02 -3.82 12.87
N CYS A 77 -12.47 -3.89 11.65
CA CYS A 77 -13.17 -4.44 10.50
C CYS A 77 -13.58 -5.91 10.77
N ARG A 78 -14.72 -6.33 10.23
CA ARG A 78 -15.27 -7.69 10.33
C ARG A 78 -15.92 -8.16 9.02
N GLU A 79 -15.54 -7.55 7.90
CA GLU A 79 -16.11 -7.91 6.61
C GLU A 79 -15.68 -9.31 6.18
N HIS A 80 -16.62 -10.05 5.60
CA HIS A 80 -16.37 -11.35 4.99
C HIS A 80 -15.97 -11.13 3.54
N ARG A 81 -14.78 -11.62 3.16
CA ARG A 81 -14.26 -11.49 1.80
C ARG A 81 -13.67 -12.81 1.35
N LYS A 82 -13.70 -13.05 0.04
CA LYS A 82 -12.95 -14.16 -0.55
C LYS A 82 -11.46 -13.92 -0.32
N LEU A 83 -10.70 -14.97 -0.05
CA LEU A 83 -9.26 -14.94 0.13
C LEU A 83 -8.55 -14.21 -1.03
N SER A 84 -8.98 -14.50 -2.26
CA SER A 84 -8.49 -13.84 -3.47
C SER A 84 -8.72 -12.32 -3.50
N SER A 85 -9.83 -11.85 -2.92
CA SER A 85 -10.20 -10.42 -2.84
C SER A 85 -9.69 -9.71 -1.59
N MET A 86 -9.19 -10.44 -0.59
CA MET A 86 -8.76 -9.84 0.67
C MET A 86 -7.66 -8.78 0.51
N PRO A 87 -6.62 -8.96 -0.33
CA PRO A 87 -5.63 -7.89 -0.54
C PRO A 87 -6.25 -6.59 -1.08
N ARG A 88 -7.22 -6.71 -2.00
CA ARG A 88 -7.95 -5.56 -2.54
C ARG A 88 -8.83 -4.90 -1.49
N HIS A 89 -9.42 -5.68 -0.60
CA HIS A 89 -10.15 -5.15 0.55
C HIS A 89 -9.20 -4.41 1.51
N VAL A 90 -8.02 -4.96 1.82
CA VAL A 90 -7.03 -4.28 2.67
C VAL A 90 -6.62 -2.92 2.10
N MET A 91 -6.47 -2.79 0.77
CA MET A 91 -6.19 -1.49 0.14
C MET A 91 -7.22 -0.40 0.47
N THR A 92 -8.48 -0.75 0.80
CA THR A 92 -9.48 0.26 1.20
C THR A 92 -9.14 0.87 2.56
N HIS A 93 -8.52 0.11 3.46
CA HIS A 93 -8.04 0.62 4.73
C HIS A 93 -6.80 1.50 4.57
N LEU A 94 -5.94 1.15 3.62
CA LEU A 94 -4.76 1.96 3.27
C LEU A 94 -5.13 3.24 2.53
N GLN A 95 -6.35 3.32 1.97
CA GLN A 95 -6.87 4.43 1.17
C GLN A 95 -5.99 4.78 -0.04
N VAL A 96 -5.32 3.77 -0.60
CA VAL A 96 -4.55 3.87 -1.84
C VAL A 96 -5.50 4.12 -3.01
N LYS A 97 -5.20 5.14 -3.82
CA LYS A 97 -5.98 5.49 -5.01
C LYS A 97 -5.11 5.45 -6.27
N PHE A 98 -5.75 5.58 -7.42
CA PHE A 98 -5.10 5.63 -8.72
C PHE A 98 -5.54 6.90 -9.44
N SER A 99 -4.62 7.65 -10.01
CA SER A 99 -4.93 8.87 -10.73
C SER A 99 -4.56 8.74 -12.20
N CYS A 100 -5.43 9.25 -13.07
CA CYS A 100 -5.14 9.42 -14.49
C CYS A 100 -4.25 10.65 -14.69
N SER A 101 -3.11 10.50 -15.36
CA SER A 101 -2.17 11.61 -15.60
C SER A 101 -2.73 12.72 -16.47
N ASN A 102 -3.73 12.42 -17.30
CA ASN A 102 -4.30 13.40 -18.22
C ASN A 102 -5.41 14.24 -17.57
N CYS A 103 -6.37 13.61 -16.90
CA CYS A 103 -7.53 14.31 -16.33
C CYS A 103 -7.50 14.48 -14.81
N GLY A 104 -6.54 13.85 -14.12
CA GLY A 104 -6.41 13.87 -12.67
C GLY A 104 -7.46 13.06 -11.91
N GLN A 105 -8.42 12.43 -12.61
CA GLN A 105 -9.50 11.69 -11.97
C GLN A 105 -8.96 10.56 -11.08
N LEU A 106 -9.50 10.48 -9.86
CA LEU A 106 -9.12 9.48 -8.88
C LEU A 106 -10.04 8.27 -8.93
N PHE A 107 -9.43 7.09 -8.90
CA PHE A 107 -10.10 5.81 -8.91
C PHE A 107 -9.71 5.02 -7.66
N PRO A 108 -10.66 4.27 -7.05
CA PRO A 108 -10.35 3.42 -5.91
C PRO A 108 -9.54 2.18 -6.30
N ARG A 109 -9.43 1.88 -7.61
CA ARG A 109 -8.77 0.69 -8.13
C ARG A 109 -8.12 0.97 -9.48
N GLU A 110 -7.02 0.27 -9.72
CA GLU A 110 -6.25 0.38 -10.97
C GLU A 110 -7.02 -0.12 -12.19
N ASP A 111 -7.83 -1.16 -12.05
CA ASP A 111 -8.67 -1.68 -13.14
C ASP A 111 -9.74 -0.68 -13.57
N CYS A 112 -10.29 0.10 -12.63
CA CYS A 112 -11.20 1.21 -12.92
C CYS A 112 -10.48 2.35 -13.66
N ALA A 113 -9.26 2.71 -13.25
CA ALA A 113 -8.46 3.71 -13.95
C ALA A 113 -8.11 3.25 -15.39
N ARG A 114 -7.74 1.98 -15.58
CA ARG A 114 -7.51 1.41 -16.91
C ARG A 114 -8.77 1.40 -17.78
N ALA A 115 -9.91 1.05 -17.19
CA ALA A 115 -11.18 1.09 -17.91
C ALA A 115 -11.52 2.52 -18.34
N HIS A 116 -11.25 3.51 -17.48
CA HIS A 116 -11.37 4.92 -17.82
C HIS A 116 -10.49 5.32 -19.01
N CYS A 117 -9.19 5.00 -19.01
CA CYS A 117 -8.30 5.34 -20.13
C CYS A 117 -8.78 4.73 -21.45
N ARG A 118 -9.35 3.51 -21.43
CA ARG A 118 -9.91 2.87 -22.64
C ARG A 118 -11.22 3.51 -23.13
N ALA A 119 -12.00 4.11 -22.22
CA ALA A 119 -13.32 4.64 -22.53
C ALA A 119 -13.32 6.13 -22.86
N VAL A 120 -12.30 6.87 -22.45
CA VAL A 120 -12.19 8.32 -22.63
C VAL A 120 -11.04 8.61 -23.59
N GLU A 121 -11.36 9.04 -24.80
CA GLU A 121 -10.41 9.26 -25.90
C GLU A 121 -9.22 10.15 -25.50
N THR A 122 -9.49 11.25 -24.80
CA THR A 122 -8.43 12.17 -24.34
C THR A 122 -7.49 11.54 -23.32
N CYS A 123 -7.89 10.43 -22.69
CA CYS A 123 -7.13 9.74 -21.65
C CYS A 123 -6.56 8.39 -22.14
N ALA A 124 -6.66 8.06 -23.43
CA ALA A 124 -6.24 6.76 -23.98
C ALA A 124 -4.76 6.44 -23.69
N GLU A 125 -3.89 7.43 -23.85
CA GLU A 125 -2.44 7.32 -23.62
C GLU A 125 -2.03 7.81 -22.21
N ALA A 126 -2.99 8.04 -21.32
CA ALA A 126 -2.70 8.53 -19.99
C ALA A 126 -2.02 7.44 -19.14
N LEU A 127 -0.98 7.86 -18.42
CA LEU A 127 -0.37 7.03 -17.39
C LEU A 127 -1.28 6.96 -16.16
N ILE A 128 -1.24 5.83 -15.47
CA ILE A 128 -1.95 5.64 -14.21
C ILE A 128 -0.89 5.58 -13.11
N PHE A 129 -0.94 6.52 -12.17
CA PHE A 129 -0.04 6.52 -11.03
C PHE A 129 -0.79 6.19 -9.73
N ASN A 130 -0.08 5.52 -8.83
CA ASN A 130 -0.55 5.26 -7.48
C ASN A 130 -0.51 6.56 -6.68
N VAL A 131 -1.60 6.86 -5.99
CA VAL A 131 -1.69 7.95 -5.03
C VAL A 131 -1.71 7.33 -3.63
N PRO A 132 -0.63 7.51 -2.86
CA PRO A 132 -0.56 7.02 -1.49
C PRO A 132 -1.70 7.54 -0.61
N GLY A 133 -2.17 6.70 0.31
CA GLY A 133 -3.13 7.12 1.33
C GLY A 133 -2.48 7.94 2.45
N PRO A 134 -3.27 8.53 3.36
CA PRO A 134 -2.79 9.52 4.32
C PRO A 134 -1.87 8.96 5.42
N GLN A 135 -1.85 7.63 5.63
CA GLN A 135 -0.98 6.98 6.62
C GLN A 135 0.30 6.40 6.01
N ALA A 136 0.57 6.71 4.74
CA ALA A 136 1.76 6.28 4.04
C ALA A 136 3.04 6.84 4.69
N ARG A 137 4.09 6.03 4.72
CA ARG A 137 5.46 6.45 4.97
C ARG A 137 6.36 6.01 3.82
N ILE A 138 7.46 6.71 3.64
CA ILE A 138 8.45 6.44 2.58
C ILE A 138 9.69 5.82 3.24
N VAL A 139 10.17 4.70 2.68
CA VAL A 139 11.42 4.03 3.07
C VAL A 139 12.37 4.05 1.87
N GLY A 140 13.67 4.29 2.11
CA GLY A 140 14.72 4.24 1.07
C GLY A 140 15.13 5.60 0.47
N LEU A 141 14.40 6.69 0.75
CA LEU A 141 14.83 8.02 0.31
C LEU A 141 15.83 8.61 1.31
N GLU A 142 17.14 8.50 1.03
CA GLU A 142 18.13 9.38 1.66
C GLU A 142 18.10 10.73 0.93
N CYS A 143 17.46 11.74 1.53
CA CYS A 143 17.54 13.12 1.04
C CYS A 143 18.99 13.62 1.14
N THR A 144 19.76 13.52 0.05
CA THR A 144 21.00 14.29 -0.08
C THR A 144 20.63 15.71 -0.51
N ALA A 145 20.32 16.56 0.47
CA ALA A 145 20.28 17.99 0.24
C ALA A 145 21.71 18.45 -0.13
N THR A 146 21.88 18.96 -1.34
CA THR A 146 23.12 19.63 -1.81
C THR A 146 23.10 21.08 -1.36
#